data_AF-A0A7Y2XML6-F1
#
_entry.id   AF-A0A7Y2XML6-F1
#
_cell.length_a   1.000
_cell.length_b   1.000
_cell.length_c   1.000
_cell.angle_alpha   90.00
_cell.angle_beta   90.00
_cell.angle_gamma   90.00
#
_symmetry.space_group_name_H-M   'P 1'
#
loop_
_entity.id
_entity.type
_entity.pdbx_description
1 polymer ?
#
loop_
_entity_poly.entity_id
_entity_poly.type
_entity_poly.pdbx_seq_one_letter_code
_entity_poly.pdbx_strand_id
1 'polypeptide(L)'
;MNNYLKPFAIGSLIVCLAACSPPAQEPDVDLVVLKQEIQQHTERLYWIHLRLDTASTEIADAQAAAQEGNVSAAGYHAGEAYRSIERADEALLELGEQLQKMVNLDQR
;
A
#
# COMPACT_ATOMS: atom_id res chain seq x y z
N MET A 1 -38.53 72.69 12.98
CA MET A 1 -38.59 71.23 12.75
C MET A 1 -37.49 70.54 13.54
N ASN A 2 -37.91 69.62 14.41
CA ASN A 2 -37.22 68.41 14.90
C ASN A 2 -36.00 68.51 15.85
N ASN A 3 -36.29 68.51 17.16
CA ASN A 3 -36.08 67.46 18.17
C ASN A 3 -34.91 66.43 18.06
N TYR A 4 -34.12 66.41 19.15
CA TYR A 4 -33.68 65.30 20.03
C TYR A 4 -32.80 64.11 19.55
N LEU A 5 -31.89 63.75 20.48
CA LEU A 5 -31.37 62.41 20.84
C LEU A 5 -30.33 61.70 19.93
N LYS A 6 -29.10 61.55 20.45
CA LYS A 6 -28.23 60.34 20.26
C LYS A 6 -28.93 59.12 20.92
N PRO A 7 -28.58 57.82 20.69
CA PRO A 7 -27.34 57.24 20.14
C PRO A 7 -27.56 55.98 19.22
N PHE A 8 -26.45 55.30 18.90
CA PHE A 8 -26.32 53.84 18.67
C PHE A 8 -26.45 53.26 17.24
N ALA A 9 -25.49 52.37 16.95
CA ALA A 9 -25.35 51.51 15.76
C ALA A 9 -25.02 52.28 14.46
N ILE A 10 -24.19 51.84 13.51
CA ILE A 10 -23.82 50.56 12.90
C ILE A 10 -22.47 50.90 12.22
N GLY A 11 -21.40 50.11 12.20
CA GLY A 11 -21.28 48.68 11.99
C GLY A 11 -19.82 48.43 11.63
N SER A 12 -19.32 47.31 12.14
CA SER A 12 -18.01 46.76 11.85
C SER A 12 -17.83 46.58 10.34
N LEU A 13 -16.78 47.16 9.76
CA LEU A 13 -16.29 46.81 8.42
C LEU A 13 -14.84 46.37 8.54
N ILE A 14 -14.65 45.15 9.06
CA ILE A 14 -13.43 44.38 8.83
C ILE A 14 -13.57 43.76 7.44
N VAL A 15 -12.82 44.28 6.48
CA VAL A 15 -12.66 43.68 5.15
C VAL A 15 -11.78 42.44 5.30
N CYS A 16 -12.40 41.27 5.50
CA CYS A 16 -11.73 39.98 5.38
C CYS A 16 -11.62 39.59 3.89
N LEU A 17 -10.60 40.10 3.19
CA LEU A 17 -10.22 39.62 1.85
C LEU A 17 -9.38 38.33 1.94
N ALA A 18 -9.93 37.28 2.56
CA ALA A 18 -9.28 35.98 2.61
C ALA A 18 -10.30 34.84 2.83
N ALA A 19 -11.26 34.65 1.91
CA ALA A 19 -12.06 33.42 1.84
C ALA A 19 -12.84 33.31 0.52
N CYS A 20 -12.14 33.23 -0.62
CA CYS A 20 -12.71 32.70 -1.86
C CYS A 20 -11.74 31.67 -2.46
N SER A 21 -11.23 30.75 -1.65
CA SER A 21 -10.87 29.43 -2.15
C SER A 21 -12.13 28.57 -2.01
N PRO A 22 -12.65 27.95 -3.08
CA PRO A 22 -13.63 26.88 -2.90
C PRO A 22 -13.01 25.85 -1.94
N PRO A 23 -13.80 25.24 -1.03
CA PRO A 23 -13.28 24.18 -0.18
C PRO A 23 -12.58 23.17 -1.08
N ALA A 24 -11.34 22.82 -0.73
CA ALA A 24 -10.60 21.78 -1.44
C ALA A 24 -11.53 20.57 -1.53
N GLN A 25 -11.96 20.24 -2.75
CA GLN A 25 -12.86 19.13 -2.97
C GLN A 25 -12.12 17.89 -2.48
N GLU A 26 -12.65 17.22 -1.46
CA GLU A 26 -12.10 15.93 -1.05
C GLU A 26 -12.07 15.05 -2.29
N PRO A 27 -10.93 14.39 -2.59
CA PRO A 27 -10.85 13.53 -3.75
C PRO A 27 -12.00 12.53 -3.68
N ASP A 28 -12.81 12.48 -4.72
CA ASP A 28 -13.88 11.49 -4.85
C ASP A 28 -13.21 10.12 -5.00
N VAL A 29 -13.01 9.44 -3.87
CA VAL A 29 -12.40 8.12 -3.85
C VAL A 29 -13.45 7.13 -4.38
N ASP A 30 -13.21 6.61 -5.57
CA ASP A 30 -14.02 5.52 -6.11
C ASP A 30 -13.78 4.25 -5.27
N LEU A 31 -14.70 4.00 -4.34
CA LEU A 31 -14.66 2.85 -3.44
C LEU A 31 -14.73 1.51 -4.18
N VAL A 32 -15.30 1.47 -5.39
CA VAL A 32 -15.37 0.24 -6.19
C VAL A 32 -14.00 -0.07 -6.76
N VAL A 33 -13.32 0.93 -7.33
CA VAL A 33 -11.95 0.81 -7.83
C VAL A 33 -11.01 0.43 -6.69
N LEU A 34 -11.06 1.15 -5.57
CA LEU A 34 -10.20 0.87 -4.41
C LEU A 34 -10.40 -0.56 -3.90
N LYS A 35 -11.65 -1.03 -3.80
CA LYS A 35 -11.95 -2.41 -3.38
C LYS A 35 -11.33 -3.43 -4.34
N GLN A 36 -11.47 -3.20 -5.64
CA GLN A 36 -10.92 -4.09 -6.66
C GLN A 36 -9.39 -4.16 -6.58
N GLU A 37 -8.72 -3.02 -6.42
CA GLU A 37 -7.26 -2.99 -6.31
C GLU A 37 -6.77 -3.69 -5.03
N ILE A 38 -7.44 -3.48 -3.89
CA ILE A 38 -7.12 -4.20 -2.64
C ILE A 38 -7.28 -5.71 -2.83
N GLN A 39 -8.35 -6.16 -3.50
CA GLN A 39 -8.58 -7.58 -3.77
C GLN A 39 -7.45 -8.17 -4.63
N GLN A 40 -7.09 -7.50 -5.73
CA GLN A 40 -6.02 -7.93 -6.63
C GLN A 40 -4.66 -8.02 -5.91
N HIS A 41 -4.33 -7.03 -5.08
CA HIS A 41 -3.07 -7.05 -4.32
C HIS A 41 -3.06 -8.10 -3.22
N THR A 42 -4.20 -8.37 -2.59
CA THR A 42 -4.34 -9.45 -1.60
C THR A 42 -4.12 -10.82 -2.26
N GLU A 43 -4.70 -11.04 -3.44
CA GLU A 43 -4.48 -12.26 -4.22
C GLU A 43 -3.00 -12.41 -4.59
N ARG A 44 -2.35 -11.32 -5.04
CA ARG A 44 -0.91 -11.33 -5.35
C ARG A 44 -0.07 -11.69 -4.13
N LEU A 45 -0.37 -11.11 -2.97
CA LEU A 45 0.32 -11.42 -1.71
C LEU A 45 0.14 -12.88 -1.32
N TYR A 46 -1.06 -13.43 -1.49
CA TYR A 46 -1.33 -14.84 -1.24
C TYR A 46 -0.48 -15.76 -2.13
N TRP A 47 -0.35 -15.44 -3.43
CA TRP A 47 0.53 -16.19 -4.32
C TRP A 47 2.01 -16.11 -3.92
N ILE A 48 2.48 -14.98 -3.43
CA ILE A 48 3.84 -14.85 -2.88
C ILE A 48 4.02 -15.77 -1.68
N HIS A 49 3.05 -15.78 -0.76
CA HIS A 49 3.09 -16.64 0.42
C HIS A 49 3.14 -18.13 0.05
N LEU A 50 2.31 -18.60 -0.90
CA LEU A 50 2.34 -19.98 -1.37
C LEU A 50 3.72 -20.40 -1.88
N ARG A 51 4.44 -19.50 -2.53
CA ARG A 51 5.79 -19.78 -3.03
C ARG A 51 6.82 -19.86 -1.91
N LEU A 52 6.66 -19.07 -0.86
CA LEU A 52 7.48 -19.18 0.35
C LEU A 52 7.19 -20.50 1.09
N ASP A 53 5.95 -20.99 1.09
CA ASP A 53 5.61 -22.32 1.63
C ASP A 53 6.26 -23.44 0.81
N THR A 54 6.24 -23.34 -0.52
CA THR A 54 7.02 -24.26 -1.37
C THR A 54 8.49 -24.21 -1.01
N ALA A 55 9.08 -23.02 -0.85
CA ALA A 55 10.48 -22.89 -0.47
C ALA A 55 10.77 -23.54 0.89
N SER A 56 9.88 -23.35 1.87
CA SER A 56 10.01 -23.98 3.19
C SER A 56 9.99 -25.50 3.09
N THR A 57 9.14 -26.06 2.22
CA THR A 57 9.07 -27.51 1.99
C THR A 57 10.37 -28.01 1.36
N GLU A 58 10.85 -27.34 0.32
CA GLU A 58 12.11 -27.67 -0.35
C GLU A 58 13.33 -27.56 0.60
N ILE A 59 13.33 -26.62 1.55
CA ILE A 59 14.37 -26.55 2.58
C ILE A 59 14.32 -27.77 3.50
N ALA A 60 13.13 -28.18 3.93
CA ALA A 60 12.96 -29.36 4.80
C ALA A 60 13.41 -30.64 4.08
N ASP A 61 13.04 -30.80 2.80
CA ASP A 61 13.44 -31.93 1.98
C ASP A 61 14.96 -31.94 1.73
N ALA A 62 15.56 -30.76 1.50
CA ALA A 62 17.01 -30.64 1.37
C ALA A 62 17.74 -31.06 2.65
N GLN A 63 17.21 -30.67 3.82
CA GLN A 63 17.76 -31.06 5.12
C GLN A 63 17.64 -32.57 5.36
N ALA A 64 16.48 -33.16 5.06
CA ALA A 64 16.27 -34.60 5.17
C ALA A 64 17.24 -35.38 4.26
N ALA A 65 17.35 -34.99 3.00
CA ALA A 65 18.29 -35.61 2.05
C ALA A 65 19.76 -35.48 2.50
N ALA A 66 20.14 -34.33 3.07
CA ALA A 66 21.49 -34.13 3.60
C ALA A 66 21.78 -35.04 4.81
N GLN A 67 20.80 -35.24 5.70
CA GLN A 67 20.92 -36.15 6.85
C GLN A 67 21.08 -37.61 6.43
N GLU A 68 20.46 -37.99 5.30
CA GLU A 68 20.62 -39.30 4.68
C GLU A 68 21.94 -39.47 3.90
N GLY A 69 22.75 -38.41 3.81
CA GLY A 69 24.00 -38.41 3.03
C GLY A 69 23.76 -38.30 1.51
N ASN A 70 22.54 -38.03 1.07
CA ASN A 70 22.20 -37.86 -0.34
C ASN A 70 22.46 -36.40 -0.78
N VAL A 71 23.74 -36.08 -0.98
CA VAL A 71 24.20 -34.72 -1.33
C VAL A 71 23.59 -34.21 -2.64
N SER A 72 23.33 -35.10 -3.61
CA SER A 72 22.73 -34.71 -4.89
C SER A 72 21.28 -34.25 -4.72
N ALA A 73 20.46 -34.99 -3.98
CA ALA A 73 19.08 -34.59 -3.70
C ALA A 73 19.02 -33.35 -2.81
N ALA A 74 19.90 -33.28 -1.80
CA ALA A 74 20.02 -32.10 -0.95
C ALA A 74 20.32 -30.83 -1.76
N GLY A 75 21.27 -30.91 -2.70
CA GLY A 75 21.59 -29.80 -3.59
C GLY A 75 20.45 -29.41 -4.54
N TYR A 76 19.70 -30.40 -5.05
CA TYR A 76 18.53 -30.16 -5.89
C TYR A 76 17.46 -29.37 -5.14
N HIS A 77 17.02 -29.88 -3.98
CA HIS A 77 15.97 -29.25 -3.16
C HIS A 77 16.40 -27.87 -2.65
N ALA A 78 17.65 -27.72 -2.20
CA ALA A 78 18.18 -26.41 -1.81
C ALA A 78 18.15 -25.39 -2.97
N GLY A 79 18.48 -25.85 -4.19
CA GLY A 79 18.41 -25.02 -5.39
C GLY A 79 16.99 -24.64 -5.79
N GLU A 80 16.01 -25.51 -5.58
CA GLU A 80 14.59 -25.20 -5.80
C GLU A 80 14.07 -24.20 -4.76
N ALA A 81 14.40 -24.41 -3.48
CA ALA A 81 14.09 -23.46 -2.42
C ALA A 81 14.59 -22.06 -2.74
N TYR A 82 15.88 -21.94 -3.11
CA TYR A 82 16.49 -20.66 -3.47
C TYR A 82 15.75 -19.99 -4.62
N ARG A 83 15.49 -20.73 -5.71
CA ARG A 83 14.74 -20.21 -6.86
C ARG A 83 13.33 -19.80 -6.49
N SER A 84 12.65 -20.50 -5.58
CA SER A 84 11.31 -20.11 -5.15
C SER A 84 11.34 -18.82 -4.34
N ILE A 85 12.30 -18.66 -3.42
CA ILE A 85 12.51 -17.45 -2.63
C ILE A 85 12.82 -16.27 -3.54
N GLU A 86 13.75 -16.41 -4.48
CA GLU A 86 14.19 -15.32 -5.37
C GLU A 86 13.01 -14.69 -6.11
N ARG A 87 12.22 -15.48 -6.86
CA ARG A 87 11.08 -14.87 -7.55
C ARG A 87 9.96 -14.43 -6.61
N ALA A 88 9.91 -14.92 -5.36
CA ALA A 88 8.92 -14.48 -4.37
C ALA A 88 9.29 -13.08 -3.85
N ASP A 89 10.59 -12.85 -3.63
CA ASP A 89 11.15 -11.53 -3.33
C ASP A 89 10.90 -10.54 -4.46
N GLU A 90 11.20 -10.91 -5.71
CA GLU A 90 10.90 -10.08 -6.89
C GLU A 90 9.42 -9.68 -6.96
N ALA A 91 8.51 -10.65 -6.76
CA ALA A 91 7.07 -10.39 -6.77
C ALA A 91 6.62 -9.51 -5.59
N LEU A 92 7.29 -9.61 -4.44
CA LEU A 92 7.01 -8.77 -3.27
C LEU A 92 7.47 -7.33 -3.49
N LEU A 93 8.63 -7.13 -4.12
CA LEU A 93 9.11 -5.81 -4.53
C LEU A 93 8.14 -5.16 -5.52
N GLU A 94 7.74 -5.90 -6.57
CA GLU A 94 6.77 -5.44 -7.56
C GLU A 94 5.44 -5.04 -6.90
N LEU A 95 4.93 -5.86 -5.97
CA LEU A 95 3.71 -5.56 -5.22
C LEU A 95 3.89 -4.30 -4.35
N GLY A 96 5.05 -4.13 -3.71
CA GLY A 96 5.38 -2.93 -2.94
C GLY A 96 5.32 -1.66 -3.78
N GLU A 97 5.89 -1.68 -4.99
CA GLU A 97 5.82 -0.56 -5.92
C GLU A 97 4.38 -0.25 -6.36
N GLN A 98 3.57 -1.28 -6.63
CA GLN A 98 2.16 -1.12 -7.00
C GLN A 98 1.36 -0.47 -5.85
N LEU A 99 1.60 -0.90 -4.61
CA LEU A 99 0.95 -0.33 -3.43
C LEU A 99 1.38 1.13 -3.21
N GLN A 100 2.67 1.46 -3.34
CA GLN A 100 3.15 2.84 -3.22
C GLN A 100 2.47 3.78 -4.23
N LYS A 101 2.27 3.32 -5.47
CA LYS A 101 1.53 4.07 -6.51
C LYS A 101 0.07 4.26 -6.15
N MET A 102 -0.62 3.22 -5.66
CA MET A 102 -2.03 3.31 -5.23
C MET A 102 -2.22 4.36 -4.14
N VAL A 103 -1.38 4.34 -3.11
CA VAL A 103 -1.48 5.28 -1.97
C VAL A 103 -0.71 6.58 -2.19
N ASN A 104 -0.20 6.80 -3.41
CA ASN A 104 0.45 8.04 -3.84
C ASN A 104 1.63 8.47 -2.94
N LEU A 105 2.40 7.48 -2.45
CA LEU A 105 3.56 7.72 -1.59
C LEU A 105 4.79 8.25 -2.34
N ASP A 106 4.80 8.16 -3.67
CA ASP A 106 5.90 8.59 -4.55
C ASP A 106 5.96 10.10 -4.84
N GLN A 107 5.08 10.92 -4.23
CA GLN A 107 5.12 12.37 -4.43
C GLN A 107 6.19 13.06 -3.56
N ARG A 108 7.40 13.19 -4.10
CA ARG A 108 8.41 14.17 -3.66
C ARG A 108 9.03 14.89 -4.83
#